data_AF-A0A5P2XPA9-F1
#
_entry.id   AF-A0A5P2XPA9-F1
#
_cell.length_a   1.000
_cell.length_b   1.000
_cell.length_c   1.000
_cell.angle_alpha   90.00
_cell.angle_beta   90.00
_cell.angle_gamma   90.00
#
_symmetry.space_group_name_H-M   'P 1'
#
loop_
_entity.id
_entity.type
_entity.pdbx_description
1 polymer ?
#
loop_
_entity_poly.entity_id
_entity_poly.type
_entity_poly.pdbx_seq_one_letter_code
_entity_poly.pdbx_strand_id
1 'polypeptide(L)'
;MPPGWHRFKLIHCPAGRPPGFEDPLYDAVKAQPPEGCAVEDFGGYFGLRCERPGVTLLDAVGELCAEIRAGHGLLMTDLGIEKLWEWSSDGTDGWGAEIVGQLLLMAAERGPELGYSQEDLVRFLRKAGGASGVGGVARPSASGGRG
;
A
#
# COMPACT_ATOMS: atom_id res chain seq x y z
N MET A 1 18.50 15.51 -7.44
CA MET A 1 17.33 15.30 -8.31
C MET A 1 16.74 16.64 -8.68
N PRO A 2 16.14 16.80 -9.88
CA PRO A 2 15.44 18.03 -10.23
C PRO A 2 14.26 18.30 -9.28
N PRO A 3 13.84 19.56 -9.08
CA PRO A 3 12.61 19.87 -8.36
C PRO A 3 11.41 19.09 -8.94
N GLY A 4 10.55 18.57 -8.06
CA GLY A 4 9.40 17.75 -8.46
C GLY A 4 9.70 16.29 -8.80
N TRP A 5 10.93 15.82 -8.59
CA TRP A 5 11.27 14.39 -8.67
C TRP A 5 11.38 13.77 -7.27
N HIS A 6 10.87 12.56 -7.12
CA HIS A 6 10.77 11.84 -5.87
C HIS A 6 11.42 10.47 -5.98
N ARG A 7 12.20 10.10 -4.96
CA ARG A 7 12.87 8.81 -4.88
C ARG A 7 12.28 8.02 -3.73
N PHE A 8 11.80 6.82 -4.01
CA PHE A 8 11.14 5.99 -3.02
C PHE A 8 11.26 4.51 -3.37
N LYS A 9 11.00 3.66 -2.37
CA LYS A 9 10.78 2.24 -2.55
C LYS A 9 9.28 1.98 -2.54
N LEU A 10 8.84 0.98 -3.29
CA LEU A 10 7.46 0.53 -3.25
C LEU A 10 7.44 -1.00 -3.32
N ILE A 11 6.94 -1.65 -2.28
CA ILE A 11 7.06 -3.10 -2.05
C ILE A 11 5.68 -3.73 -1.99
N HIS A 12 5.54 -4.90 -2.62
CA HIS A 12 4.35 -5.74 -2.49
C HIS A 12 4.49 -6.62 -1.24
N CYS A 13 3.88 -6.19 -0.15
CA CYS A 13 3.91 -6.89 1.13
C CYS A 13 2.48 -6.96 1.70
N PRO A 14 1.59 -7.77 1.10
CA PRO A 14 0.20 -7.87 1.56
C PRO A 14 0.12 -8.46 2.98
N ALA A 15 -0.97 -8.16 3.69
CA ALA A 15 -1.26 -8.78 4.98
C ALA A 15 -1.31 -10.32 4.82
N GLY A 16 -0.59 -11.05 5.68
CA GLY A 16 -0.44 -12.50 5.59
C GLY A 16 0.94 -12.91 5.04
N ARG A 17 1.01 -14.09 4.40
CA ARG A 17 2.27 -14.59 3.81
C ARG A 17 2.44 -14.01 2.40
N PRO A 18 3.41 -13.11 2.18
CA PRO A 18 3.66 -12.54 0.86
C PRO A 18 4.22 -13.61 -0.10
N PRO A 19 3.92 -13.54 -1.41
CA PRO A 19 4.65 -14.31 -2.42
C PRO A 19 6.12 -13.88 -2.44
N GLY A 20 7.03 -14.85 -2.58
CA GLY A 20 8.47 -14.58 -2.64
C GLY A 20 8.86 -13.89 -3.94
N PHE A 21 10.01 -13.22 -3.97
CA PHE A 21 10.49 -12.44 -5.13
C PHE A 21 10.40 -13.18 -6.47
N GLU A 22 10.65 -14.49 -6.52
CA GLU A 22 10.60 -15.31 -7.75
C GLU A 22 9.22 -15.87 -8.10
N ASP A 23 8.16 -15.43 -7.43
CA ASP A 23 6.81 -15.87 -7.76
C ASP A 23 6.42 -15.43 -9.20
N PRO A 24 5.88 -16.33 -10.04
CA PRO A 24 5.45 -16.00 -11.41
C PRO A 24 4.42 -14.87 -11.50
N LEU A 25 3.71 -14.56 -10.40
CA LEU A 25 2.87 -13.37 -10.27
C LEU A 25 3.60 -12.09 -10.70
N TYR A 26 4.91 -12.02 -10.49
CA TYR A 26 5.72 -10.83 -10.78
C TYR A 26 6.33 -10.81 -12.19
N ASP A 27 6.20 -11.88 -12.98
CA ASP A 27 6.88 -12.01 -14.27
C ASP A 27 6.56 -10.85 -15.22
N ALA A 28 5.28 -10.46 -15.29
CA ALA A 28 4.83 -9.37 -16.16
C ALA A 28 5.45 -8.01 -15.77
N VAL A 29 5.45 -7.67 -14.48
CA VAL A 29 6.03 -6.40 -14.00
C VAL A 29 7.56 -6.44 -13.98
N LYS A 30 8.17 -7.62 -13.85
CA LYS A 30 9.63 -7.82 -14.01
C LYS A 30 10.07 -7.60 -15.46
N ALA A 31 9.31 -8.13 -16.41
CA ALA A 31 9.60 -8.01 -17.84
C ALA A 31 9.42 -6.57 -18.34
N GLN A 32 8.45 -5.84 -17.78
CA GLN A 32 8.10 -4.47 -18.18
C GLN A 32 7.84 -3.61 -16.95
N PRO A 33 8.90 -3.18 -16.23
CA PRO A 33 8.73 -2.33 -15.07
C PRO A 33 8.20 -0.94 -15.46
N PRO A 34 7.40 -0.30 -14.60
CA PRO A 34 6.97 1.09 -14.77
C PRO A 34 8.14 2.04 -15.07
N GLU A 35 7.89 3.06 -15.88
CA GLU A 35 8.92 4.05 -16.23
C GLU A 35 9.50 4.71 -14.95
N GLY A 36 10.83 4.86 -14.93
CA GLY A 36 11.54 5.42 -13.79
C GLY A 36 11.67 4.47 -12.59
N CYS A 37 11.30 3.20 -12.74
CA CYS A 37 11.44 2.19 -11.69
C CYS A 37 12.34 1.03 -12.12
N ALA A 38 13.14 0.56 -11.16
CA ALA A 38 13.89 -0.68 -11.27
C ALA A 38 13.32 -1.72 -10.30
N VAL A 39 13.20 -2.97 -10.76
CA VAL A 39 12.82 -4.09 -9.89
C VAL A 39 13.97 -4.41 -8.96
N GLU A 40 13.64 -4.67 -7.69
CA GLU A 40 14.61 -5.01 -6.66
C GLU A 40 14.03 -6.08 -5.71
N ASP A 41 14.91 -6.99 -5.26
CA ASP A 41 14.62 -7.94 -4.20
C ASP A 41 14.95 -7.32 -2.84
N PHE A 42 13.91 -6.99 -2.07
CA PHE A 42 14.03 -6.42 -0.74
C PHE A 42 13.98 -7.50 0.34
N GLY A 43 14.98 -8.39 0.37
CA GLY A 43 15.06 -9.43 1.39
C GLY A 43 14.02 -10.54 1.23
N GLY A 44 13.74 -10.93 -0.02
CA GLY A 44 12.75 -11.93 -0.42
C GLY A 44 11.43 -11.32 -0.89
N TYR A 45 11.25 -10.01 -0.75
CA TYR A 45 10.05 -9.29 -1.16
C TYR A 45 10.22 -8.65 -2.53
N PHE A 46 9.21 -8.78 -3.38
CA PHE A 46 9.13 -8.01 -4.61
C PHE A 46 8.91 -6.53 -4.31
N GLY A 47 9.78 -5.68 -4.87
CA GLY A 47 9.54 -4.25 -4.88
C GLY A 47 10.22 -3.53 -6.03
N LEU A 48 9.98 -2.23 -6.04
CA LEU A 48 10.50 -1.28 -7.00
C LEU A 48 11.28 -0.20 -6.28
N ARG A 49 12.44 0.16 -6.82
CA ARG A 49 13.13 1.41 -6.51
C ARG A 49 12.84 2.39 -7.63
N CYS A 50 12.24 3.52 -7.29
CA CYS A 50 11.75 4.47 -8.28
C CYS A 50 12.35 5.85 -8.09
N GLU A 51 12.55 6.53 -9.22
CA GLU A 51 12.77 7.97 -9.33
C GLU A 51 11.72 8.49 -10.31
N ARG A 52 10.68 9.15 -9.80
CA ARG A 52 9.52 9.56 -10.61
C ARG A 52 9.12 11.02 -10.35
N PRO A 53 8.61 11.73 -11.37
CA PRO A 53 8.06 13.05 -11.18
C PRO A 53 6.75 13.02 -10.39
N GLY A 54 6.43 14.10 -9.69
CA GLY A 54 5.16 14.31 -9.01
C GLY A 54 5.10 15.67 -8.30
N VAL A 55 3.90 16.21 -8.10
CA VAL A 55 3.72 17.46 -7.32
C VAL A 55 4.24 17.26 -5.89
N THR A 56 3.90 16.11 -5.31
CA THR A 56 4.40 15.66 -4.00
C THR A 56 4.88 14.21 -4.08
N LEU A 57 5.57 13.74 -3.02
CA LEU A 57 5.94 12.33 -2.90
C LEU A 57 4.69 11.43 -2.93
N LEU A 58 3.63 11.80 -2.22
CA LEU A 58 2.39 11.03 -2.18
C LEU A 58 1.71 10.96 -3.55
N ASP A 59 1.79 12.03 -4.36
CA ASP A 59 1.27 11.98 -5.73
C ASP A 59 2.06 10.98 -6.58
N ALA A 60 3.40 11.03 -6.55
CA ALA A 60 4.25 10.11 -7.30
C ALA A 60 4.04 8.64 -6.88
N VAL A 61 3.94 8.37 -5.58
CA VAL A 61 3.65 7.02 -5.05
C VAL A 61 2.24 6.58 -5.45
N GLY A 62 1.23 7.42 -5.24
CA GLY A 62 -0.17 7.08 -5.53
C GLY A 62 -0.41 6.79 -7.00
N GLU A 63 0.24 7.53 -7.90
CA GLU A 63 0.19 7.30 -9.34
C GLU A 63 0.83 5.97 -9.73
N LEU A 64 2.01 5.65 -9.19
CA LEU A 64 2.64 4.36 -9.42
C LEU A 64 1.78 3.20 -8.89
N CYS A 65 1.18 3.32 -7.70
CA CYS A 65 0.25 2.31 -7.19
C CYS A 65 -0.95 2.10 -8.12
N ALA A 66 -1.52 3.18 -8.67
CA ALA A 66 -2.62 3.09 -9.61
C ALA A 66 -2.22 2.46 -10.94
N GLU A 67 -1.05 2.81 -11.47
CA GLU A 67 -0.46 2.24 -12.68
C GLU A 67 -0.23 0.74 -12.54
N ILE A 68 0.45 0.31 -11.47
CA ILE A 68 0.73 -1.11 -11.19
C ILE A 68 -0.56 -1.90 -11.04
N ARG A 69 -1.54 -1.37 -10.31
CA ARG A 69 -2.83 -2.04 -10.16
C ARG A 69 -3.55 -2.21 -11.50
N ALA A 70 -3.54 -1.18 -12.34
CA ALA A 70 -4.19 -1.23 -13.65
C ALA A 70 -3.47 -2.16 -14.64
N GLY A 71 -2.12 -2.15 -14.64
CA GLY A 71 -1.31 -2.93 -15.58
C GLY A 71 -1.03 -4.37 -15.15
N HIS A 72 -0.95 -4.62 -13.84
CA HIS A 72 -0.47 -5.90 -13.29
C HIS A 72 -1.38 -6.49 -12.22
N GLY A 73 -2.46 -5.80 -11.82
CA GLY A 73 -3.39 -6.30 -10.80
C GLY A 73 -2.80 -6.39 -9.38
N LEU A 74 -1.64 -5.78 -9.14
CA LEU A 74 -0.96 -5.81 -7.84
C LEU A 74 -1.33 -4.58 -7.00
N LEU A 75 -1.55 -4.80 -5.70
CA LEU A 75 -1.74 -3.73 -4.72
C LEU A 75 -0.45 -3.56 -3.92
N MET A 76 0.30 -2.50 -4.20
CA MET A 76 1.52 -2.20 -3.44
C MET A 76 1.16 -1.62 -2.06
N THR A 77 1.80 -2.11 -1.00
CA THR A 77 1.35 -1.88 0.38
C THR A 77 2.41 -1.31 1.31
N ASP A 78 3.66 -1.16 0.86
CA ASP A 78 4.77 -0.80 1.73
C ASP A 78 5.79 0.12 1.04
N LEU A 79 6.30 1.11 1.77
CA LEU A 79 7.35 2.06 1.34
C LEU A 79 8.76 1.67 1.86
N GLY A 80 8.92 0.43 2.34
CA GLY A 80 10.14 -0.08 2.99
C GLY A 80 10.19 0.21 4.48
N ILE A 81 9.04 0.29 5.16
CA ILE A 81 8.96 0.47 6.61
C ILE A 81 8.84 -0.91 7.25
N GLU A 82 9.78 -1.24 8.12
CA GLU A 82 9.84 -2.57 8.75
C GLU A 82 8.67 -2.84 9.71
N LYS A 83 8.26 -4.12 9.78
CA LYS A 83 7.31 -4.71 10.75
C LYS A 83 5.82 -4.35 10.62
N LEU A 84 5.38 -3.82 9.47
CA LEU A 84 3.95 -3.45 9.26
C LEU A 84 2.98 -4.64 9.37
N TRP A 85 3.42 -5.87 9.08
CA TRP A 85 2.58 -7.07 9.01
C TRP A 85 2.29 -7.72 10.37
N GLU A 86 2.93 -7.27 11.46
CA GLU A 86 2.61 -7.71 12.82
C GLU A 86 1.26 -7.14 13.31
N TRP A 87 0.59 -6.33 12.49
CA TRP A 87 -0.43 -5.36 12.92
C TRP A 87 -1.84 -5.61 12.36
N SER A 88 -2.10 -6.73 11.67
CA SER A 88 -3.19 -6.74 10.67
C SER A 88 -4.31 -7.79 10.83
N SER A 89 -4.56 -8.38 12.00
CA SER A 89 -5.42 -9.60 12.01
C SER A 89 -6.43 -9.79 13.16
N ASP A 90 -7.29 -8.81 13.45
CA ASP A 90 -8.39 -9.02 14.41
C ASP A 90 -9.70 -8.23 14.17
N GLY A 91 -9.92 -7.71 12.96
CA GLY A 91 -11.20 -7.09 12.55
C GLY A 91 -11.27 -5.58 12.84
N THR A 92 -12.48 -5.00 12.74
CA THR A 92 -12.68 -3.54 12.85
C THR A 92 -12.63 -2.99 14.27
N ASP A 93 -12.68 -3.88 15.26
CA ASP A 93 -12.76 -3.52 16.69
C ASP A 93 -11.59 -4.12 17.49
N GLY A 94 -10.55 -4.61 16.79
CA GLY A 94 -9.37 -5.21 17.38
C GLY A 94 -8.13 -4.30 17.32
N TRP A 95 -7.02 -4.79 17.85
CA TRP A 95 -5.72 -4.13 17.86
C TRP A 95 -5.25 -3.68 16.47
N GLY A 96 -5.54 -4.45 15.42
CA GLY A 96 -5.22 -4.05 14.06
C GLY A 96 -6.01 -2.83 13.59
N ALA A 97 -7.27 -2.68 14.02
CA ALA A 97 -8.03 -1.46 13.76
C ALA A 97 -7.49 -0.27 14.55
N GLU A 98 -7.05 -0.47 15.80
CA GLU A 98 -6.38 0.59 16.58
C GLU A 98 -5.09 1.07 15.90
N ILE A 99 -4.31 0.16 15.32
CA ILE A 99 -3.09 0.52 14.58
C ILE A 99 -3.42 1.33 13.33
N VAL A 100 -4.42 0.91 12.54
CA VAL A 100 -4.90 1.70 11.40
C VAL A 100 -5.33 3.10 11.85
N GLY A 101 -6.10 3.19 12.94
CA GLY A 101 -6.50 4.46 13.55
C GLY A 101 -5.29 5.32 13.94
N GLN A 102 -4.30 4.74 14.60
CA GLN A 102 -3.07 5.43 15.03
C GLN A 102 -2.26 5.96 13.84
N LEU A 103 -2.10 5.17 12.77
CA LEU A 103 -1.40 5.61 11.55
C LEU A 103 -2.12 6.80 10.90
N LEU A 104 -3.46 6.78 10.86
CA LEU A 104 -4.26 7.88 10.34
C LEU A 104 -4.18 9.13 11.24
N LEU A 105 -4.19 8.97 12.56
CA LEU A 105 -4.00 10.09 13.49
C LEU A 105 -2.63 10.74 13.32
N MET A 106 -1.57 9.93 13.19
CA MET A 106 -0.21 10.43 12.92
C MET A 106 -0.13 11.14 11.56
N ALA A 107 -0.78 10.60 10.53
CA ALA A 107 -0.84 11.25 9.22
C ALA A 107 -1.61 12.58 9.28
N ALA A 108 -2.72 12.64 10.02
CA ALA A 108 -3.52 13.86 10.18
C ALA A 108 -2.79 14.94 11.00
N GLU A 109 -2.01 14.55 12.01
CA GLU A 109 -1.24 15.49 12.84
C GLU A 109 0.01 15.99 12.13
N ARG A 110 0.79 15.10 11.49
CA ARG A 110 2.08 15.46 10.85
C ARG A 110 1.95 15.91 9.41
N GLY A 111 0.90 15.51 8.71
CA GLY A 111 0.66 15.87 7.31
C GLY A 111 0.75 17.37 7.08
N PRO A 112 -0.02 18.20 7.82
CA PRO A 112 0.03 19.66 7.69
C PRO A 112 1.41 20.27 7.95
N GLU A 113 2.16 19.76 8.94
CA GLU A 113 3.53 20.21 9.25
C GLU A 113 4.51 19.92 8.09
N LEU A 114 4.21 18.92 7.27
CA LEU A 114 4.96 18.57 6.06
C LEU A 114 4.39 19.20 4.78
N GLY A 115 3.36 20.05 4.91
CA GLY A 115 2.72 20.74 3.79
C GLY A 115 1.64 19.92 3.07
N TYR A 116 1.19 18.79 3.62
CA TYR A 116 0.07 18.02 3.07
C TYR A 116 -1.26 18.53 3.62
N SER A 117 -2.21 18.80 2.73
CA SER A 117 -3.61 19.02 3.14
C SER A 117 -4.31 17.69 3.43
N GLN A 118 -5.42 17.74 4.15
CA GLN A 118 -6.29 16.56 4.33
C GLN A 118 -6.78 16.00 2.98
N GLU A 119 -7.00 16.87 1.99
CA GLU A 119 -7.41 16.46 0.64
C GLU A 119 -6.31 15.68 -0.08
N ASP A 120 -5.04 16.03 0.13
CA ASP A 120 -3.91 15.28 -0.43
C ASP A 120 -3.83 13.87 0.19
N LEU A 121 -4.06 13.75 1.50
CA LEU A 121 -4.11 12.45 2.17
C LEU A 121 -5.26 11.58 1.64
N VAL A 122 -6.46 12.16 1.47
CA VAL A 122 -7.61 11.45 0.90
C VAL A 122 -7.37 11.06 -0.56
N ARG A 123 -6.75 11.94 -1.35
CA ARG A 123 -6.37 11.65 -2.75
C ARG A 123 -5.38 10.50 -2.80
N PHE A 124 -4.38 10.49 -1.92
CA PHE A 124 -3.42 9.40 -1.80
C PHE A 124 -4.12 8.08 -1.50
N LEU A 125 -4.99 8.03 -0.48
CA LEU A 125 -5.73 6.81 -0.11
C LEU A 125 -6.55 6.26 -1.29
N ARG A 126 -7.21 7.12 -2.05
CA ARG A 126 -7.99 6.73 -3.24
C ARG A 126 -7.12 6.17 -4.36
N LYS A 127 -5.98 6.81 -4.64
CA LYS A 127 -5.05 6.35 -5.70
C LYS A 127 -4.34 5.05 -5.28
N ALA A 128 -3.78 5.01 -4.08
CA ALA A 128 -3.00 3.90 -3.56
C ALA A 128 -3.86 2.66 -3.27
N GLY A 129 -4.94 2.80 -2.49
CA GLY A 129 -5.82 1.67 -2.14
C GLY A 129 -6.74 1.21 -3.28
N GLY A 130 -6.94 2.06 -4.30
CA GLY A 130 -7.94 1.83 -5.33
C GLY A 130 -9.36 2.07 -4.81
N ALA A 131 -10.32 2.20 -5.72
CA ALA A 131 -11.73 2.23 -5.34
C ALA A 131 -12.12 0.82 -4.86
N SER A 132 -11.96 0.56 -3.57
CA SER A 132 -12.49 -0.65 -2.94
C SER A 132 -14.01 -0.58 -2.96
N GLY A 133 -14.63 -1.02 -4.06
CA GLY A 133 -16.01 -1.43 -4.08
C GLY A 133 -16.15 -2.79 -3.42
N VAL A 134 -16.67 -2.80 -2.19
CA VAL A 134 -17.47 -3.87 -1.56
C VAL A 134 -17.00 -5.34 -1.71
N GLY A 135 -16.60 -5.95 -0.59
CA GLY A 135 -16.59 -7.41 -0.38
C GLY A 135 -15.66 -7.80 0.78
N GLY A 136 -16.16 -7.99 2.02
CA GLY A 136 -16.94 -9.14 2.51
C GLY A 136 -15.98 -10.02 3.34
N VAL A 137 -16.20 -10.32 4.62
CA VAL A 137 -17.18 -11.31 5.10
C VAL A 137 -17.79 -10.88 6.43
N ALA A 138 -19.10 -10.63 6.45
CA ALA A 138 -19.89 -10.73 7.67
C ALA A 138 -19.96 -12.21 8.07
N ARG A 139 -19.45 -12.56 9.27
CA ARG A 139 -19.62 -13.91 9.83
C ARG A 139 -21.11 -14.16 10.10
N PRO A 140 -21.66 -15.35 9.78
CA PRO A 140 -23.01 -15.69 10.21
C PRO A 140 -23.05 -15.78 11.74
N SER A 141 -24.00 -15.06 12.35
CA SER A 141 -24.35 -15.18 13.75
C SER A 141 -24.75 -16.62 14.05
N ALA A 142 -24.12 -17.23 15.06
CA ALA A 142 -24.53 -18.53 15.56
C ALA A 142 -25.92 -18.39 16.20
N SER A 143 -26.95 -18.90 15.52
CA SER A 143 -28.26 -19.18 16.08
C SER A 143 -28.43 -20.68 16.26
N GLY A 144 -28.70 -21.12 17.49
CA GLY A 144 -29.18 -22.47 17.83
C GLY A 144 -28.19 -23.27 18.69
N GLY A 145 -28.58 -23.88 19.81
CA GLY A 145 -29.92 -24.11 20.32
C GLY A 145 -29.91 -24.61 21.76
N ARG A 146 -31.12 -24.62 22.32
CA ARG A 146 -31.46 -25.26 23.61
C ARG A 146 -31.36 -26.77 23.45
N GLY A 147 -30.83 -27.42 24.48
CA GLY A 147 -31.03 -28.81 24.84
C GLY A 147 -31.01 -28.87 26.36
#